data_AF-A0A699V7Y0-F1
#
_entry.id   AF-A0A699V7Y0-F1
#
_cell.length_a   1.000
_cell.length_b   1.000
_cell.length_c   1.000
_cell.angle_alpha   90.00
_cell.angle_beta   90.00
_cell.angle_gamma   90.00
#
_symmetry.space_group_name_H-M   'P 1'
#
loop_
_entity.id
_entity.type
_entity.pdbx_description
1 polymer ?
#
loop_
_entity_poly.entity_id
_entity_poly.type
_entity_poly.pdbx_seq_one_letter_code
_entity_poly.pdbx_strand_id
1 'polypeptide(L)'
;MILKLLKKEELYAKFSKCEFWIPKVKFLGHVINSKGIHVDPAKIESIKDWVSPKSPTEIRQFLGLTGYYRRFIEGFSKIAKPMTKLTQKKIKFE
;
A
#
# COMPACT_ATOMS: atom_id res chain seq x y z
N MET A 1 22.87 -18.83 -4.79
CA MET A 1 22.07 -19.39 -5.90
C MET A 1 21.49 -18.28 -6.78
N ILE A 2 20.87 -17.22 -6.22
CA ILE A 2 20.28 -16.13 -7.01
C ILE A 2 21.30 -15.22 -7.71
N LEU A 3 22.34 -14.73 -7.02
CA LEU A 3 23.34 -13.84 -7.66
C LEU A 3 24.10 -14.51 -8.82
N LYS A 4 24.32 -15.83 -8.74
CA LYS A 4 24.92 -16.63 -9.83
C LYS A 4 23.96 -16.72 -11.03
N LEU A 5 22.66 -16.90 -10.78
CA LEU A 5 21.64 -16.92 -11.84
C LEU A 5 21.54 -15.56 -12.53
N LEU A 6 21.49 -14.46 -11.75
CA LEU A 6 21.51 -13.10 -12.31
C LEU A 6 22.71 -12.87 -13.22
N LYS A 7 23.91 -13.31 -12.80
CA LYS A 7 25.12 -13.25 -13.62
C LYS A 7 25.02 -14.08 -14.91
N LYS A 8 24.45 -15.29 -14.84
CA LYS A 8 24.28 -16.17 -16.00
C LYS A 8 23.33 -15.57 -17.04
N GLU A 9 22.25 -14.95 -16.58
CA GLU A 9 21.23 -14.31 -17.42
C GLU A 9 21.57 -12.84 -17.75
N GLU A 10 22.80 -12.39 -17.45
CA GLU A 10 23.26 -11.02 -17.70
C GLU A 10 22.37 -9.91 -17.09
N LEU A 11 21.72 -10.22 -15.97
CA LEU A 11 20.93 -9.27 -15.19
C LEU A 11 21.77 -8.67 -14.05
N TYR A 12 21.84 -7.34 -14.00
CA TYR A 12 22.66 -6.62 -13.03
C TYR A 12 21.81 -5.82 -12.06
N ALA A 13 21.90 -6.14 -10.77
CA ALA A 13 21.26 -5.35 -9.72
C ALA A 13 22.17 -4.19 -9.30
N LYS A 14 21.60 -2.99 -9.13
CA LYS A 14 22.35 -1.85 -8.59
C LYS A 14 22.66 -2.09 -7.12
N PHE A 15 23.95 -2.24 -6.78
CA PHE A 15 24.38 -2.53 -5.41
C PHE A 15 23.84 -1.52 -4.39
N SER A 16 23.80 -0.23 -4.73
CA SER A 16 23.28 0.84 -3.87
C SER A 16 21.79 0.74 -3.53
N LYS A 17 21.03 -0.16 -4.16
CA LYS A 17 19.62 -0.44 -3.89
C LYS A 17 19.39 -1.83 -3.30
N CYS A 18 20.46 -2.60 -3.08
CA CYS A 18 20.39 -3.94 -2.54
C CYS A 18 20.60 -3.89 -1.02
N GLU A 19 19.76 -4.59 -0.29
CA GLU A 19 19.89 -4.76 1.15
C GLU A 19 20.10 -6.25 1.43
N PHE A 20 21.11 -6.58 2.24
CA PHE A 20 21.47 -7.97 2.56
C PHE A 20 21.53 -8.16 4.07
N TRP A 21 21.14 -9.34 4.55
CA TRP A 21 21.26 -9.75 5.95
C TRP A 21 20.61 -8.79 6.97
N ILE A 22 19.52 -8.13 6.57
CA ILE A 22 18.77 -7.20 7.41
C ILE A 22 17.60 -7.89 8.12
N PRO A 23 17.28 -7.53 9.38
CA PRO A 23 16.18 -8.12 10.14
C PRO A 23 14.79 -7.63 9.69
N LYS A 24 14.74 -6.52 8.93
CA LYS A 24 13.53 -5.89 8.43
C LYS A 24 13.81 -5.26 7.07
N VAL A 25 12.98 -5.55 6.07
CA VAL A 25 13.10 -5.03 4.69
C VAL A 25 11.83 -4.30 4.26
N LYS A 26 11.97 -3.26 3.44
CA LYS A 26 10.84 -2.64 2.74
C LYS A 26 10.67 -3.30 1.38
N PHE A 27 9.48 -3.85 1.12
CA PHE A 27 9.20 -4.54 -0.13
C PHE A 27 7.75 -4.32 -0.56
N LEU A 28 7.54 -3.84 -1.79
CA LEU A 28 6.23 -3.58 -2.40
C LEU A 28 5.26 -2.81 -1.49
N GLY A 29 5.70 -1.72 -0.86
CA GLY A 29 4.85 -0.92 0.03
C GLY A 29 4.57 -1.54 1.41
N HIS A 30 5.22 -2.65 1.73
CA HIS A 30 5.15 -3.30 3.03
C HIS A 30 6.51 -3.31 3.74
N VAL A 31 6.44 -3.50 5.04
CA VAL A 31 7.57 -3.79 5.90
C VAL A 31 7.50 -5.26 6.30
N ILE A 32 8.55 -6.03 6.02
CA ILE A 32 8.60 -7.47 6.33
C ILE A 32 9.68 -7.72 7.38
N ASN A 33 9.35 -8.46 8.42
CA ASN A 33 10.27 -8.89 9.47
C ASN A 33 9.89 -10.30 9.99
N SER A 34 10.59 -10.78 11.02
CA SER A 34 10.34 -12.09 11.65
C SER A 34 8.93 -12.25 12.25
N LYS A 35 8.24 -11.13 12.55
CA LYS A 35 6.86 -11.14 13.07
C LYS A 35 5.80 -11.15 11.96
N GLY A 36 6.21 -11.00 10.70
CA GLY A 36 5.32 -11.03 9.53
C GLY A 36 5.37 -9.78 8.67
N ILE A 37 4.25 -9.51 7.98
CA ILE A 37 4.09 -8.39 7.04
C ILE A 37 3.35 -7.26 7.74
N HIS A 38 3.86 -6.05 7.61
CA HIS A 38 3.32 -4.83 8.21
C HIS A 38 3.11 -3.76 7.13
N VAL A 39 2.21 -2.82 7.39
CA VAL A 39 2.06 -1.62 6.56
C VAL A 39 3.31 -0.74 6.70
N ASP A 40 3.80 -0.13 5.63
CA ASP A 40 4.87 0.87 5.74
C ASP A 40 4.38 2.08 6.54
N PRO A 41 5.04 2.46 7.66
CA PRO A 41 4.66 3.65 8.44
C PRO A 41 4.51 4.92 7.60
N ALA A 42 5.31 5.10 6.56
CA ALA A 42 5.19 6.25 5.67
C ALA A 42 3.81 6.32 4.97
N LYS A 43 3.22 5.15 4.67
CA LYS A 43 1.87 5.06 4.08
C LYS A 43 0.79 5.33 5.10
N ILE A 44 1.01 4.99 6.37
CA ILE A 44 0.10 5.34 7.47
C ILE A 44 0.06 6.86 7.63
N GLU A 45 1.22 7.52 7.70
CA GLU A 45 1.29 8.99 7.81
C GLU A 45 0.63 9.68 6.59
N SER A 46 0.90 9.20 5.37
CA SER A 46 0.24 9.74 4.16
C SER A 46 -1.29 9.63 4.20
N ILE A 47 -1.85 8.61 4.87
CA ILE A 47 -3.30 8.44 5.02
C ILE A 47 -3.84 9.35 6.14
N LYS A 48 -3.08 9.56 7.23
CA LYS A 48 -3.47 10.47 8.31
C LYS A 48 -3.53 11.92 7.85
N ASP A 49 -2.55 12.33 7.04
CA ASP A 49 -2.45 13.69 6.49
C ASP A 49 -3.35 13.89 5.26
N TRP A 50 -4.11 12.86 4.86
CA TRP A 50 -4.96 12.92 3.68
C TRP A 50 -6.11 13.89 3.89
N VAL A 51 -6.16 14.96 3.09
CA VAL A 51 -7.23 15.95 3.13
C VAL A 51 -8.57 15.30 2.78
N SER A 52 -9.63 15.63 3.52
CA SER A 52 -10.97 15.10 3.27
C SER A 52 -11.35 15.22 1.79
N PRO A 53 -11.66 14.10 1.10
CA PRO A 53 -12.09 14.12 -0.29
C PRO A 53 -13.28 15.06 -0.49
N LYS A 54 -13.31 15.77 -1.62
CA LYS A 54 -14.38 16.69 -2.02
C LYS A 54 -15.08 16.26 -3.31
N SER A 55 -14.70 15.12 -3.86
CA SER A 55 -15.28 14.59 -5.09
C SER A 55 -15.37 13.06 -5.09
N PRO A 56 -16.29 12.47 -5.86
CA PRO A 56 -16.36 11.01 -6.04
C PRO A 56 -15.05 10.41 -6.58
N THR A 57 -14.27 11.18 -7.35
CA THR A 57 -12.98 10.73 -7.87
C THR A 57 -11.92 10.66 -6.77
N GLU A 58 -11.83 11.67 -5.91
CA GLU A 58 -10.93 11.66 -4.75
C GLU A 58 -11.31 10.55 -3.75
N ILE A 59 -12.60 10.28 -3.55
CA ILE A 59 -13.04 9.13 -2.75
C ILE A 59 -12.53 7.82 -3.35
N ARG A 60 -12.63 7.63 -4.67
CA ARG A 60 -12.11 6.43 -5.34
C ARG A 60 -10.59 6.29 -5.16
N GLN A 61 -9.84 7.39 -5.24
CA GLN A 61 -8.39 7.38 -5.00
C GLN A 61 -8.07 6.96 -3.56
N PHE A 62 -8.75 7.54 -2.58
CA PHE A 62 -8.59 7.18 -1.17
C PHE A 62 -8.96 5.71 -0.90
N LEU A 63 -10.10 5.25 -1.42
CA LEU A 63 -10.54 3.86 -1.30
C LEU A 63 -9.60 2.87 -2.01
N GLY A 64 -8.98 3.28 -3.12
CA GLY A 64 -7.95 2.49 -3.79
C GLY A 64 -6.71 2.28 -2.91
N LEU A 65 -6.20 3.36 -2.31
CA LEU A 65 -5.03 3.29 -1.43
C LEU A 65 -5.32 2.49 -0.16
N THR A 66 -6.42 2.80 0.53
CA THR A 66 -6.80 2.09 1.77
C THR A 66 -7.22 0.64 1.50
N GLY A 67 -7.81 0.39 0.33
CA GLY A 67 -8.15 -0.94 -0.15
C GLY A 67 -6.95 -1.86 -0.34
N TYR A 68 -5.80 -1.31 -0.76
CA TYR A 68 -4.54 -2.07 -0.85
C TYR A 68 -4.11 -2.65 0.52
N TYR A 69 -4.39 -1.91 1.60
CA TYR A 69 -4.06 -2.32 2.98
C TYR A 69 -5.24 -2.94 3.74
N ARG A 70 -6.34 -3.29 3.07
CA ARG A 70 -7.58 -3.77 3.71
C ARG A 70 -7.39 -4.95 4.67
N ARG A 71 -6.38 -5.81 4.44
CA ARG A 71 -6.03 -6.96 5.31
C ARG A 71 -5.66 -6.53 6.74
N PHE A 72 -5.17 -5.31 6.91
CA PHE A 72 -4.72 -4.78 8.18
C PHE A 72 -5.80 -3.94 8.89
N ILE A 73 -6.99 -3.80 8.30
CA ILE A 73 -8.09 -2.99 8.81
C ILE A 73 -9.26 -3.92 9.11
N GLU A 74 -9.47 -4.22 10.38
CA GLU A 74 -10.61 -5.03 10.80
C GLU A 74 -11.93 -4.36 10.38
N GLY A 75 -12.82 -5.15 9.78
CA GLY A 75 -14.11 -4.62 9.33
C GLY A 75 -14.04 -3.60 8.19
N PHE A 76 -12.95 -3.54 7.41
CA PHE A 76 -12.74 -2.56 6.33
C PHE A 76 -13.98 -2.34 5.45
N SER A 77 -14.65 -3.42 5.03
CA SER A 77 -15.85 -3.31 4.17
C SER A 77 -16.99 -2.51 4.83
N LYS A 78 -17.20 -2.67 6.14
CA LYS A 78 -18.23 -1.92 6.89
C LYS A 78 -17.87 -0.44 6.96
N ILE A 79 -16.59 -0.13 7.20
CA ILE A 79 -16.05 1.24 7.31
C ILE A 79 -16.08 1.95 5.95
N ALA A 80 -15.69 1.27 4.88
CA ALA A 80 -15.62 1.82 3.52
C ALA A 80 -16.99 1.96 2.84
N LYS A 81 -18.03 1.31 3.35
CA LYS A 81 -19.39 1.30 2.79
C LYS A 81 -19.99 2.71 2.57
N PRO A 82 -20.01 3.63 3.56
CA PRO A 82 -20.53 4.99 3.34
C PRO A 82 -19.79 5.72 2.23
N MET A 83 -18.46 5.63 2.18
CA MET A 83 -17.66 6.27 1.13
C MET A 83 -17.92 5.64 -0.24
N THR A 84 -18.07 4.31 -0.30
CA THR A 84 -18.36 3.60 -1.55
C THR A 84 -19.71 4.03 -2.12
N LYS A 85 -20.72 4.29 -1.28
CA LYS A 85 -22.02 4.85 -1.74
C LYS A 85 -21.83 6.19 -2.45
N LEU A 86 -20.99 7.09 -1.92
CA LEU A 86 -20.71 8.39 -2.54
C LEU A 86 -20.04 8.30 -3.93
N THR A 87 -19.60 7.11 -4.34
CA THR A 87 -19.05 6.88 -5.70
C THR A 87 -20.08 6.41 -6.73
N GLN A 88 -21.31 6.09 -6.30
CA GLN A 88 -22.35 5.54 -7.16
C GLN A 88 -22.99 6.62 -8.04
N LYS A 89 -23.47 6.22 -9.23
CA LYS A 89 -24.23 7.11 -10.11
C LYS A 89 -25.50 7.59 -9.39
N LYS A 90 -25.88 8.86 -9.58
CA LYS A 90 -27.07 9.52 -9.02
C LYS A 90 -27.02 9.88 -7.52
N ILE A 91 -25.92 9.61 -6.82
CA ILE A 91 -25.72 10.11 -5.45
C ILE A 91 -25.00 11.46 -5.54
N LYS A 92 -25.61 12.51 -4.97
CA LYS A 92 -24.95 13.81 -4.85
C LYS A 92 -23.88 13.73 -3.76
N PHE A 93 -22.71 14.26 -4.09
CA PHE A 93 -21.68 14.55 -3.11
C PHE A 93 -22.09 15.89 -2.48
N GLU A 94 -22.41 15.87 -1.19
CA GLU A 94 -22.68 17.08 -0.40
C GLU A 94 -21.40 17.57 0.28
#